data_AF-A0A0D6JHA3-F1
#
_entry.id   AF-A0A0D6JHA3-F1
#
_cell.length_a   1.000
_cell.length_b   1.000
_cell.length_c   1.000
_cell.angle_alpha   90.00
_cell.angle_beta   90.00
_cell.angle_gamma   90.00
#
_symmetry.space_group_name_H-M   'P 1'
#
loop_
_entity.id
_entity.type
_entity.pdbx_description
1 polymer ?
#
loop_
_entity_poly.entity_id
_entity_poly.type
_entity_poly.pdbx_seq_one_letter_code
_entity_poly.pdbx_strand_id
1 'polypeptide(L)' 'MQQRIAALTTSSHIPADVAKWADEIRIVGNDAAHDAAELAKEDVDEIAEFVDAFLQYVFTMPAKFARRQSRKNAANVAP' A
#
# COMPACT_ATOMS: atom_id res chain seq x y z
N MET A 1 -1.67 14.31 -3.31
CA MET A 1 -1.58 12.89 -2.88
C MET A 1 -2.40 12.65 -1.61
N GLN A 2 -2.24 13.45 -0.55
CA GLN A 2 -3.01 13.35 0.71
C GLN A 2 -4.54 13.23 0.55
N GLN A 3 -5.17 14.05 -0.30
CA GLN A 3 -6.63 14.02 -0.47
C GLN A 3 -7.18 12.67 -0.99
N ARG A 4 -6.38 11.90 -1.74
CA ARG A 4 -6.82 10.61 -2.31
C ARG A 4 -6.71 9.47 -1.28
N ILE A 5 -5.64 9.45 -0.48
CA ILE A 5 -5.45 8.46 0.59
C ILE A 5 -6.45 8.70 1.72
N ALA A 6 -6.66 9.97 2.10
CA ALA A 6 -7.69 10.34 3.06
C ALA A 6 -9.08 9.85 2.61
N ALA A 7 -9.46 10.11 1.35
CA ALA A 7 -10.74 9.65 0.80
C ALA A 7 -10.90 8.12 0.82
N LEU A 8 -9.85 7.36 0.49
CA LEU A 8 -9.87 5.88 0.56
C LEU A 8 -10.03 5.37 2.00
N THR A 9 -9.43 6.07 2.97
CA THR A 9 -9.54 5.75 4.40
C THR A 9 -10.94 6.05 4.94
N THR A 10 -11.52 7.21 4.57
CA THR A 10 -12.88 7.60 4.96
C THR A 10 -13.95 6.68 4.35
N SER A 11 -13.66 6.07 3.20
CA SER A 11 -14.53 5.08 2.57
C SER A 11 -14.41 3.65 3.13
N SER A 12 -13.61 3.43 4.18
CA SER A 12 -13.29 2.11 4.75
C SER A 12 -12.71 1.10 3.76
N HIS A 13 -12.20 1.55 2.62
CA HIS A 13 -11.60 0.68 1.60
C HIS A 13 -10.16 0.29 1.95
N ILE A 14 -9.51 1.04 2.83
CA ILE A 14 -8.20 0.72 3.42
C ILE A 14 -8.25 0.98 4.93
N PRO A 15 -7.61 0.14 5.76
CA PRO A 15 -7.47 0.40 7.19
C PRO A 15 -6.72 1.70 7.49
N ALA A 16 -7.02 2.31 8.64
CA ALA A 16 -6.39 3.56 9.08
C ALA A 16 -4.85 3.46 9.17
N ASP A 17 -4.31 2.28 9.44
CA ASP A 17 -2.87 2.05 9.52
C ASP A 17 -2.18 2.16 8.15
N VAL A 18 -2.89 1.78 7.07
CA VAL A 18 -2.39 1.94 5.69
C VAL A 18 -2.28 3.41 5.30
N ALA A 19 -3.18 4.26 5.80
CA ALA A 19 -3.12 5.69 5.56
C ALA A 19 -1.85 6.30 6.17
N LYS A 20 -1.50 5.88 7.39
CA LYS A 20 -0.27 6.31 8.08
C LYS A 20 0.98 5.86 7.33
N TRP A 21 1.01 4.61 6.85
CA TRP A 21 2.13 4.10 6.06
C TRP A 21 2.34 4.90 4.75
N ALA A 22 1.26 5.31 4.10
CA ALA A 22 1.34 6.10 2.88
C ALA A 22 1.88 7.53 3.15
N ASP A 23 1.55 8.12 4.30
CA ASP A 23 2.11 9.41 4.71
C ASP A 23 3.61 9.30 5.03
N GLU A 24 4.03 8.19 5.65
CA GLU A 24 5.43 7.93 6.00
C GLU A 24 6.31 7.72 4.76
N ILE A 25 5.85 6.93 3.78
CA ILE A 25 6.51 6.80 2.46
C ILE A 25 6.72 8.16 1.79
N ARG A 26 5.71 9.06 1.90
CA ARG A 26 5.77 10.39 1.29
C ARG A 26 6.75 11.31 2.02
N ILE A 27 6.81 11.25 3.35
CA ILE A 27 7.76 12.05 4.14
C ILE A 27 9.18 11.62 3.79
N VAL A 28 9.45 10.32 3.89
CA VAL A 28 10.74 9.72 3.56
C VAL A 28 11.19 10.06 2.13
N GLY A 29 10.29 9.92 1.14
CA GLY A 29 10.61 10.25 -0.24
C GLY A 29 10.85 11.75 -0.48
N ASN A 30 10.19 12.63 0.28
CA ASN A 30 10.41 14.07 0.21
C ASN A 30 11.71 14.49 0.91
N ASP A 31 12.03 13.90 2.06
CA ASP A 31 13.23 14.18 2.82
C ASP A 31 14.48 13.69 2.06
N ALA A 32 14.41 12.49 1.46
CA ALA A 32 15.44 11.96 0.56
C ALA A 32 15.69 12.83 -0.69
N ALA A 33 14.71 13.64 -1.10
CA ALA A 33 14.83 14.54 -2.24
C ALA A 33 15.39 15.93 -1.86
N HIS A 34 15.33 16.30 -0.58
CA HIS A 34 15.67 17.64 -0.11
C HIS A 34 17.00 17.69 0.65
N ASP A 35 17.39 16.62 1.34
CA ASP A 35 18.73 16.45 1.90
C ASP A 35 19.48 15.39 1.10
N ALA A 36 20.34 15.85 0.18
CA ALA A 36 21.33 15.02 -0.52
C ALA A 36 22.47 14.59 0.43
N ALA A 37 22.13 14.21 1.67
CA ALA A 37 23.02 13.40 2.47
C ALA A 37 23.25 12.08 1.71
N GLU A 38 24.46 11.52 1.77
CA GLU A 38 24.72 10.18 1.25
C GLU A 38 23.79 9.21 1.97
N LEU A 39 22.62 8.91 1.37
CA LEU A 39 21.71 7.89 1.84
C LEU A 39 22.47 6.57 1.85
N ALA A 40 22.54 5.93 3.01
CA ALA A 40 23.15 4.62 3.10
C ALA A 40 22.33 3.66 2.24
N LYS A 41 22.98 2.67 1.65
CA LYS A 41 22.28 1.68 0.83
C LYS A 41 21.17 0.98 1.62
N GLU A 42 21.45 0.75 2.91
CA GLU A 42 20.54 0.14 3.87
C GLU A 42 19.24 0.94 4.01
N ASP A 43 19.32 2.27 4.05
CA ASP A 43 18.14 3.14 4.12
C ASP A 43 17.30 3.01 2.83
N VAL A 44 17.96 2.98 1.67
CA VAL A 44 17.28 2.83 0.38
C VAL A 44 16.58 1.47 0.28
N ASP A 45 17.25 0.40 0.72
CA ASP A 45 16.71 -0.96 0.71
C ASP A 45 15.51 -1.07 1.67
N GLU A 46 15.59 -0.48 2.88
CA GLU A 46 14.48 -0.46 3.84
C GLU A 46 13.24 0.27 3.30
N ILE A 47 13.44 1.42 2.66
CA ILE A 47 12.34 2.19 2.06
C ILE A 47 11.71 1.42 0.89
N ALA A 48 12.53 0.76 0.07
CA ALA A 48 12.04 -0.05 -1.03
C ALA A 48 11.20 -1.24 -0.55
N GLU A 49 11.66 -1.94 0.50
CA GLU A 49 10.91 -3.02 1.15
C GLU A 49 9.58 -2.51 1.71
N PHE A 50 9.58 -1.36 2.37
CA PHE A 50 8.39 -0.76 2.93
C PHE A 50 7.36 -0.38 1.85
N VAL A 51 7.82 0.19 0.73
CA VAL A 51 6.95 0.50 -0.41
C VAL A 51 6.37 -0.76 -1.03
N ASP A 52 7.15 -1.83 -1.19
CA ASP A 52 6.63 -3.09 -1.74
C ASP A 52 5.57 -3.72 -0.82
N ALA A 53 5.81 -3.74 0.49
CA ALA A 53 4.84 -4.21 1.47
C ALA A 53 3.52 -3.41 1.41
N PHE A 54 3.63 -2.08 1.30
CA PHE A 54 2.47 -1.21 1.13
C PHE A 54 1.67 -1.54 -0.15
N LEU A 55 2.34 -1.68 -1.30
CA LEU A 55 1.69 -2.01 -2.57
C LEU A 55 1.05 -3.40 -2.55
N GLN A 56 1.73 -4.38 -1.94
CA GLN A 56 1.17 -5.72 -1.76
C GLN A 56 -0.11 -5.67 -0.92
N TYR A 57 -0.11 -4.89 0.15
CA TYR A 57 -1.27 -4.75 1.02
C TYR A 57 -2.44 -4.06 0.33
N VAL A 58 -2.20 -2.95 -0.38
CA VAL A 58 -3.27 -2.11 -0.94
C VAL A 58 -3.85 -2.66 -2.25
N PHE A 59 -3.04 -3.31 -3.08
CA PHE A 59 -3.47 -3.76 -4.41
C PHE A 59 -3.50 -5.28 -4.53
N THR A 60 -2.40 -5.95 -4.16
CA THR A 60 -2.23 -7.38 -4.44
C THR A 60 -3.14 -8.25 -3.58
N MET A 61 -3.19 -7.99 -2.27
CA MET A 61 -4.00 -8.78 -1.34
C MET A 61 -5.51 -8.64 -1.57
N PRO A 62 -6.08 -7.44 -1.76
CA PRO A 62 -7.49 -7.28 -2.12
C PRO A 62 -7.84 -7.98 -3.44
N ALA A 63 -6.98 -7.86 -4.46
CA ALA A 63 -7.21 -8.53 -5.74
C ALA A 63 -7.17 -10.07 -5.62
N LYS A 64 -6.22 -10.62 -4.84
CA LYS A 64 -6.15 -12.06 -4.54
C LYS A 64 -7.42 -12.54 -3.82
N PHE A 65 -7.90 -11.76 -2.85
CA PHE A 65 -9.13 -12.06 -2.12
C PHE A 65 -10.35 -12.04 -3.05
N ALA A 66 -10.52 -11.00 -3.86
CA ALA A 66 -11.60 -10.88 -4.83
C ALA A 66 -11.64 -12.08 -5.80
N ARG A 67 -10.48 -12.46 -6.37
CA ARG A 67 -10.37 -13.65 -7.24
C ARG A 67 -10.76 -14.95 -6.52
N ARG A 68 -10.47 -15.08 -5.22
CA ARG A 68 -10.90 -16.24 -4.42
C ARG A 68 -12.41 -16.24 -4.21
N GLN A 69 -13.02 -15.09 -3.91
CA GLN A 69 -14.47 -14.97 -3.76
C GLN A 69 -15.20 -15.28 -5.06
N SER A 70 -14.74 -14.77 -6.20
CA SER A 70 -15.32 -15.09 -7.52
C SER A 70 -15.31 -16.58 -7.83
N ARG A 71 -14.20 -17.29 -7.49
CA ARG A 71 -14.13 -18.75 -7.66
C ARG A 71 -15.07 -19.51 -6.74
N LYS A 72 -15.21 -19.09 -5.47
CA LYS A 72 -16.20 -19.67 -4.55
C LYS A 72 -17.62 -19.49 -5.06
N ASN A 73 -17.95 -18.29 -5.53
CA ASN A 73 -19.29 -17.98 -6.05
C ASN A 73 -19.58 -18.75 -7.34
N ALA A 74 -18.62 -18.89 -8.26
CA ALA A 74 -18.78 -19.69 -9.47
C ALA A 74 -18.98 -21.20 -9.17
N ALA A 75 -18.27 -21.73 -8.16
CA ALA A 75 -18.44 -23.12 -7.73
C ALA A 75 -19.78 -23.37 -7.01
N ASN A 76 -20.37 -22.36 -6.36
CA ASN A 76 -21.66 -22.46 -5.67
C ASN A 76 -22.86 -22.22 -6.59
N VAL A 77 -22.63 -21.83 -7.85
CA VAL A 77 -23.66 -21.57 -8.87
C VAL A 77 -23.64 -22.65 -9.98
N ALA A 78 -22.65 -23.56 -9.96
CA ALA A 78 -22.63 -24.72 -10.83
C ALA A 78 -23.62 -25.80 -10.31
N PRO A 79 -24.48 -26.35 -11.19
CA PRO A 79 -25.54 -27.30 -10.81
C PRO A 79 -25.03 -28.70 -10.42
#